data_AF-A0A0M9ACR8-F1
#
_entry.id   AF-A0A0M9ACR8-F1
#
_cell.length_a   1.000
_cell.length_b   1.000
_cell.length_c   1.000
_cell.angle_alpha   90.00
_cell.angle_beta   90.00
_cell.angle_gamma   90.00
#
_symmetry.space_group_name_H-M   'P 1'
#
loop_
_entity.id
_entity.type
_entity.pdbx_description
1 polymer ?
#
loop_
_entity_poly.entity_id
_entity_poly.type
_entity_poly.pdbx_seq_one_letter_code
_entity_poly.pdbx_strand_id
1 'polypeptide(L)'
;MVVDRIEVYLDGTEEPLAVLKEPPYRLKLDTRKIPDGEHTLKVVTHFRGGGQEIREIPFTVNNYPDVLVVGLDEGGEVAGEVELRLAVGEPDLPVEPVRFNPIWYAVALVVVLGGIWAYFALSPAAEKIVAEVAPPAKEAPHGEASAQPAGVDSALMEKGKAIYEANCAACHGANGQGMPPVMPALAGNANLKDAAMILNVVKNGRGAMPAVGAGFTEEELKAVATYIRNSFGNSFGPMQ
;
A
#
# COMPACT_ATOMS: atom_id res chain seq x y z
N MET A 1 3.15 13.47 -43.87
CA MET A 1 2.59 12.20 -44.40
C MET A 1 1.08 12.34 -44.44
N VAL A 2 0.42 12.00 -45.55
CA VAL A 2 -1.05 12.09 -45.67
C VAL A 2 -1.62 10.75 -45.22
N VAL A 3 -2.56 10.77 -44.28
CA VAL A 3 -3.26 9.55 -43.82
C VAL A 3 -4.17 9.04 -44.93
N ASP A 4 -4.07 7.75 -45.24
CA ASP A 4 -4.96 7.03 -46.17
C ASP A 4 -6.21 6.53 -45.44
N ARG A 5 -6.01 5.83 -44.33
CA ARG A 5 -7.08 5.36 -43.44
C ARG A 5 -6.54 5.04 -42.05
N ILE A 6 -7.43 5.00 -41.08
CA ILE A 6 -7.16 4.56 -39.70
C ILE A 6 -8.05 3.35 -39.42
N GLU A 7 -7.46 2.24 -39.02
CA GLU A 7 -8.15 1.04 -38.58
C GLU A 7 -8.04 0.92 -37.07
N VAL A 8 -9.14 0.60 -36.39
CA VAL A 8 -9.18 0.47 -34.93
C VAL A 8 -9.60 -0.94 -34.57
N TYR A 9 -8.81 -1.61 -33.74
CA TYR A 9 -9.01 -2.98 -33.28
C TYR A 9 -9.15 -2.99 -31.75
N LEU A 10 -9.90 -3.95 -31.22
CA LEU A 10 -10.09 -4.15 -29.78
C LEU A 10 -9.50 -5.49 -29.39
N ASP A 11 -8.67 -5.54 -28.33
CA ASP A 11 -8.11 -6.76 -27.72
C ASP A 11 -7.44 -7.75 -28.70
N GLY A 12 -6.86 -7.21 -29.78
CA GLY A 12 -6.17 -8.02 -30.79
C GLY A 12 -7.09 -8.80 -31.73
N THR A 13 -8.37 -8.41 -31.88
CA THR A 13 -9.26 -8.97 -32.90
C THR A 13 -8.65 -8.87 -34.31
N GLU A 14 -8.91 -9.86 -35.15
CA GLU A 14 -8.50 -9.83 -36.57
C GLU A 14 -9.34 -8.85 -37.40
N GLU A 15 -10.59 -8.63 -36.99
CA GLU A 15 -11.48 -7.67 -37.63
C GLU A 15 -11.38 -6.29 -36.94
N PRO A 16 -11.27 -5.20 -37.72
CA PRO A 16 -11.28 -3.86 -37.17
C PRO A 16 -12.69 -3.49 -36.72
N LEU A 17 -12.80 -2.95 -35.51
CA LEU A 17 -14.01 -2.33 -34.98
C LEU A 17 -14.49 -1.16 -35.87
N ALA A 18 -13.54 -0.41 -36.45
CA ALA A 18 -13.86 0.66 -37.38
C ALA A 18 -12.71 0.94 -38.36
N VAL A 19 -13.08 1.39 -39.57
CA VAL A 19 -12.14 1.87 -40.59
C VAL A 19 -12.52 3.30 -40.97
N LEU A 20 -11.70 4.26 -40.58
CA LEU A 20 -11.92 5.69 -40.77
C LEU A 20 -11.08 6.19 -41.95
N LYS A 21 -11.73 6.64 -43.02
CA LYS A 21 -11.05 7.05 -44.27
C LYS A 21 -10.99 8.56 -44.49
N GLU A 22 -11.81 9.32 -43.75
CA GLU A 22 -11.96 10.77 -43.96
C GLU A 22 -11.95 11.53 -42.63
N PRO A 23 -11.32 12.72 -42.59
CA PRO A 23 -11.34 13.58 -41.42
C PRO A 23 -12.69 14.33 -41.28
N PRO A 24 -13.14 14.65 -40.05
CA PRO A 24 -12.52 14.33 -38.78
C PRO A 24 -12.69 12.86 -38.39
N TYR A 25 -11.59 12.19 -38.06
CA TYR A 25 -11.58 10.79 -37.66
C TYR A 25 -12.24 10.66 -36.28
N ARG A 26 -13.49 10.16 -36.25
CA ARG A 26 -14.27 9.98 -35.01
C ARG A 26 -14.76 8.55 -34.90
N LEU A 27 -14.54 7.96 -33.73
CA LEU A 27 -15.07 6.66 -33.35
C LEU A 27 -16.00 6.84 -32.15
N LYS A 28 -17.20 6.28 -32.23
CA LYS A 28 -18.07 6.11 -31.06
C LYS A 28 -17.96 4.67 -30.60
N LEU A 29 -17.42 4.48 -29.40
CA LEU A 29 -17.30 3.16 -28.77
C LEU A 29 -18.44 2.99 -27.76
N ASP A 30 -19.25 1.94 -27.92
CA ASP A 30 -20.31 1.59 -26.96
C ASP A 30 -19.75 0.58 -25.95
N THR A 31 -19.30 1.07 -24.80
CA THR A 31 -18.60 0.26 -23.77
C THR A 31 -19.51 -0.79 -23.13
N ARG A 32 -20.83 -0.61 -23.18
CA ARG A 32 -21.82 -1.58 -22.67
C ARG A 32 -21.82 -2.92 -23.41
N LYS A 33 -21.16 -2.97 -24.58
CA LYS A 33 -20.98 -4.19 -25.37
C LYS A 33 -19.60 -4.83 -25.18
N ILE A 34 -18.77 -4.22 -24.35
CA ILE A 34 -17.43 -4.69 -24.02
C ILE A 34 -17.51 -5.24 -22.59
N PRO A 35 -16.91 -6.41 -22.31
CA PRO A 35 -16.81 -6.92 -20.94
C PRO A 35 -16.16 -5.90 -20.00
N ASP A 36 -16.39 -6.02 -18.70
CA ASP A 36 -15.67 -5.21 -17.72
C ASP A 36 -14.26 -5.78 -17.52
N GLY A 37 -13.27 -4.90 -17.34
CA GLY A 37 -11.87 -5.27 -17.15
C GLY A 37 -10.89 -4.47 -18.00
N GLU A 38 -9.66 -4.99 -18.10
CA GLU A 38 -8.58 -4.37 -18.88
C GLU A 38 -8.72 -4.73 -20.37
N HIS A 39 -8.64 -3.70 -21.23
CA HIS A 39 -8.77 -3.81 -22.67
C HIS A 39 -7.68 -3.00 -23.38
N THR A 40 -7.44 -3.30 -24.65
CA THR A 40 -6.48 -2.55 -25.48
C THR A 40 -7.09 -2.16 -26.82
N LEU A 41 -7.08 -0.86 -27.12
CA LEU A 41 -7.36 -0.37 -28.46
C LEU A 41 -6.07 -0.30 -29.27
N LYS A 42 -6.02 -1.02 -30.39
CA LYS A 42 -4.93 -0.93 -31.35
C LYS A 42 -5.39 -0.08 -32.54
N VAL A 43 -4.76 1.07 -32.71
CA VAL A 43 -5.03 2.01 -33.80
C VAL A 43 -3.91 1.90 -34.84
N VAL A 44 -4.25 1.48 -36.05
CA VAL A 44 -3.33 1.33 -37.18
C VAL A 44 -3.59 2.45 -38.18
N THR A 45 -2.64 3.36 -38.31
CA THR A 45 -2.69 4.47 -39.27
C THR A 45 -1.91 4.09 -40.52
N HIS A 46 -2.59 4.02 -41.66
CA HIS A 46 -1.97 3.79 -42.96
C HIS A 46 -1.69 5.13 -43.64
N PHE A 47 -0.48 5.30 -44.19
CA PHE A 47 -0.11 6.53 -44.90
C PHE A 47 -0.12 6.33 -46.42
N ARG A 48 -0.54 7.38 -47.14
CA ARG A 48 -0.45 7.44 -48.59
C ARG A 48 1.03 7.53 -48.98
N GLY A 49 1.53 6.50 -49.67
CA GLY A 49 2.95 6.32 -49.99
C GLY A 49 3.61 5.11 -49.33
N GLY A 50 2.86 4.34 -48.53
CA GLY A 50 3.35 3.17 -47.82
C GLY A 50 3.80 3.49 -46.40
N GLY A 51 3.91 2.44 -45.59
CA GLY A 51 4.15 2.54 -44.16
C GLY A 51 2.86 2.58 -43.33
N GLN A 52 2.99 2.07 -42.11
CA GLN A 52 1.92 2.06 -41.12
C GLN A 52 2.49 2.44 -39.76
N GLU A 53 1.70 3.16 -38.97
CA GLU A 53 1.99 3.46 -37.57
C GLU A 53 0.96 2.76 -36.70
N ILE A 54 1.43 2.00 -35.71
CA ILE A 54 0.58 1.24 -34.79
C ILE A 54 0.70 1.89 -33.42
N ARG A 55 -0.44 2.22 -32.82
CA ARG A 55 -0.53 2.72 -31.45
C ARG A 55 -1.47 1.84 -30.64
N GLU A 56 -0.96 1.32 -29.54
CA GLU A 56 -1.74 0.56 -28.56
C GLU A 56 -2.10 1.47 -27.39
N ILE A 57 -3.38 1.46 -27.01
CA ILE A 57 -3.96 2.32 -25.99
C ILE A 57 -4.67 1.40 -24.99
N PRO A 58 -4.05 1.10 -23.84
CA PRO A 58 -4.73 0.36 -22.79
C PRO A 58 -5.82 1.23 -22.18
N PHE A 59 -6.94 0.62 -21.83
CA PHE A 59 -8.06 1.25 -21.14
C PHE A 59 -8.83 0.20 -20.34
N THR A 60 -9.53 0.64 -19.30
CA THR A 60 -10.35 -0.24 -18.46
C THR A 60 -11.82 0.05 -18.74
N VAL A 61 -12.63 -0.98 -18.90
CA VAL A 61 -14.09 -0.87 -19.02
C VAL A 61 -14.72 -1.24 -17.68
N ASN A 62 -15.65 -0.41 -17.21
CA ASN A 62 -16.47 -0.68 -16.05
C ASN A 62 -17.91 -0.27 -16.34
N ASN A 63 -18.79 -1.24 -16.58
CA ASN A 63 -20.21 -1.04 -16.83
C ASN A 63 -21.06 -1.38 -15.58
N TYR A 64 -20.50 -1.24 -14.36
CA TYR A 64 -21.22 -1.44 -13.10
C TYR A 64 -22.58 -0.70 -13.12
N PRO A 65 -23.67 -1.31 -12.62
CA PRO A 65 -25.02 -0.79 -12.83
C PRO A 65 -25.16 0.68 -12.42
N ASP A 66 -25.82 1.44 -13.31
CA ASP A 66 -26.11 2.87 -13.13
C ASP A 66 -26.87 3.19 -11.82
N VAL A 67 -27.53 2.20 -11.19
CA VAL A 67 -28.13 2.33 -9.86
C VAL A 67 -27.96 1.01 -9.08
N LEU A 68 -27.13 1.00 -8.04
CA LEU A 68 -27.08 -0.07 -7.07
C LEU A 68 -28.13 0.18 -6.00
N VAL A 69 -29.12 -0.71 -5.89
CA VAL A 69 -30.11 -0.70 -4.81
C VAL A 69 -29.59 -1.60 -3.69
N VAL A 70 -29.07 -1.00 -2.62
CA VAL A 70 -28.60 -1.73 -1.44
C VAL A 70 -29.73 -1.78 -0.42
N GLY A 71 -30.09 -2.98 0.03
CA GLY A 71 -31.14 -3.20 1.05
C GLY A 71 -32.30 -4.09 0.59
N LEU A 72 -32.33 -4.52 -0.68
CA LEU A 72 -33.26 -5.52 -1.20
C LEU A 72 -32.53 -6.50 -2.12
N ASP A 73 -32.68 -7.79 -1.87
CA ASP A 73 -32.20 -8.85 -2.75
C ASP A 73 -33.25 -9.19 -3.81
N GLU A 74 -32.81 -9.57 -5.02
CA GLU A 74 -33.74 -10.03 -6.07
C GLU A 74 -34.51 -11.29 -5.60
N GLY A 75 -35.83 -11.15 -5.47
CA GLY A 75 -36.72 -12.24 -5.03
C GLY A 75 -36.82 -12.44 -3.51
N GLY A 76 -36.25 -11.55 -2.70
CA GLY A 76 -36.38 -11.59 -1.24
C GLY A 76 -37.77 -11.18 -0.73
N GLU A 77 -38.22 -11.77 0.38
CA GLU A 77 -39.39 -11.32 1.14
C GLU A 77 -38.97 -10.33 2.22
N VAL A 78 -39.64 -9.17 2.28
CA VAL A 78 -39.41 -8.15 3.32
C VAL A 78 -40.68 -7.83 4.10
N ALA A 79 -40.52 -7.50 5.38
CA ALA A 79 -41.61 -7.12 6.27
C ALA A 79 -41.20 -5.93 7.16
N GLY A 80 -42.08 -4.95 7.34
CA GLY A 80 -41.82 -3.73 8.13
C GLY A 80 -41.26 -2.58 7.28
N GLU A 81 -40.52 -1.66 7.90
CA GLU A 81 -39.83 -0.56 7.21
C GLU A 81 -38.46 -1.03 6.72
N VAL A 82 -38.16 -0.79 5.45
CA VAL A 82 -36.87 -1.14 4.82
C VAL A 82 -36.22 0.13 4.27
N GLU A 83 -34.97 0.38 4.68
CA GLU A 83 -34.17 1.49 4.17
C GLU A 83 -33.46 1.07 2.87
N LEU A 84 -33.79 1.73 1.77
CA LEU A 84 -33.14 1.52 0.47
C LEU A 84 -32.06 2.55 0.24
N ARG A 85 -30.84 2.10 -0.01
CA ARG A 85 -29.75 3.00 -0.42
C ARG A 85 -29.57 2.86 -1.91
N LEU A 86 -29.90 3.92 -2.63
CA LEU A 86 -29.72 4.04 -4.07
C LEU A 86 -28.34 4.69 -4.30
N ALA A 87 -27.38 3.94 -4.82
CA ALA A 87 -26.09 4.48 -5.25
C ALA A 87 -26.08 4.61 -6.77
N VAL A 88 -25.83 5.82 -7.30
CA VAL A 88 -25.78 6.12 -8.73
C VAL A 88 -24.34 6.45 -9.09
N GLY A 89 -23.74 5.66 -9.98
CA GLY A 89 -22.34 5.84 -10.38
C GLY A 89 -21.32 5.38 -9.33
N GLU A 90 -20.08 5.17 -9.78
CA GLU A 90 -18.99 4.62 -8.99
C GLU A 90 -18.77 5.43 -7.70
N PRO A 91 -18.65 4.80 -6.52
CA PRO A 91 -18.10 5.47 -5.35
C PRO A 91 -16.69 5.93 -5.71
N ASP A 92 -16.44 7.25 -5.73
CA ASP A 92 -15.18 7.92 -6.02
C ASP A 92 -13.98 6.95 -6.15
N LEU A 93 -13.75 6.43 -7.36
CA LEU A 93 -12.46 5.80 -7.63
C LEU A 93 -11.45 6.95 -7.62
N PRO A 94 -10.41 6.91 -6.77
CA PRO A 94 -9.47 8.01 -6.65
C PRO A 94 -8.87 8.29 -8.01
N VAL A 95 -9.19 9.49 -8.49
CA VAL A 95 -8.64 10.23 -9.62
C VAL A 95 -7.17 9.86 -9.83
N GLU A 96 -6.84 9.58 -11.09
CA GLU A 96 -5.50 9.41 -11.71
C GLU A 96 -4.32 9.36 -10.71
N PRO A 97 -3.43 8.34 -10.75
CA PRO A 97 -2.18 8.48 -10.04
C PRO A 97 -1.43 9.67 -10.64
N VAL A 98 -1.52 10.83 -9.96
CA VAL A 98 -0.52 11.89 -10.05
C VAL A 98 0.77 11.11 -9.91
N ARG A 99 1.57 11.05 -10.97
CA ARG A 99 2.83 10.32 -10.94
C ARG A 99 3.71 11.04 -9.95
N PHE A 100 3.57 10.64 -8.69
CA PHE A 100 4.31 11.12 -7.57
C PHE A 100 5.75 10.77 -7.88
N ASN A 101 6.52 11.76 -8.34
CA ASN A 101 7.93 11.57 -8.59
C ASN A 101 8.65 11.88 -7.27
N PRO A 102 9.01 10.85 -6.47
CA PRO A 102 9.59 11.04 -5.14
C PRO A 102 10.92 11.80 -5.20
N ILE A 103 11.56 11.86 -6.37
CA ILE A 103 12.82 12.58 -6.59
C ILE A 103 12.65 14.07 -6.26
N TRP A 104 11.56 14.71 -6.69
CA TRP A 104 11.37 16.14 -6.43
C TRP A 104 11.19 16.45 -4.93
N TYR A 105 10.56 15.54 -4.19
CA TYR A 105 10.42 15.66 -2.73
C TYR A 105 11.73 15.37 -1.99
N ALA A 106 12.50 14.39 -2.44
CA ALA A 106 13.83 14.12 -1.90
C ALA A 106 14.78 15.30 -2.13
N VAL A 107 14.75 15.91 -3.33
CA VAL A 107 15.52 17.11 -3.65
C VAL A 107 15.06 18.29 -2.78
N ALA A 108 13.76 18.54 -2.66
CA ALA A 108 13.24 19.59 -1.81
C ALA A 108 13.63 19.38 -0.33
N LEU A 109 13.57 18.14 0.16
CA LEU A 109 13.98 17.79 1.53
C LEU A 109 15.47 18.04 1.75
N VAL A 110 16.33 17.62 0.82
CA VAL A 110 17.78 17.85 0.92
C VAL A 110 18.11 19.34 0.87
N VAL A 111 17.43 20.13 0.04
CA VAL A 111 17.62 21.59 -0.02
C VAL A 111 17.17 22.26 1.29
N VAL A 112 16.01 21.87 1.84
CA VAL A 112 15.50 22.42 3.11
C VAL A 112 16.41 22.02 4.27
N LEU A 113 16.75 20.74 4.41
CA LEU A 113 17.62 20.26 5.49
C LEU A 113 19.04 20.83 5.37
N GLY A 114 19.58 20.91 4.15
CA GLY A 114 20.86 21.55 3.87
C GLY A 114 20.87 23.04 4.20
N GLY A 115 19.78 23.76 3.88
CA GLY A 115 19.60 25.16 4.24
C GLY A 115 19.51 25.39 5.75
N ILE A 116 18.77 24.53 6.47
CA ILE A 116 18.69 24.55 7.94
C ILE A 116 20.06 24.27 8.55
N TRP A 117 20.77 23.25 8.08
CA TRP A 117 22.09 22.89 8.59
C TRP A 117 23.12 24.00 8.33
N ALA A 118 23.12 24.58 7.12
CA ALA A 118 23.96 25.72 6.77
C ALA A 118 23.64 26.95 7.63
N TYR A 119 22.37 27.22 7.91
CA TYR A 119 21.96 28.31 8.79
C TYR A 119 22.55 28.13 10.20
N PHE A 120 22.48 26.93 10.80
CA PHE A 120 23.07 26.69 12.12
C PHE A 120 24.60 26.68 12.10
N ALA A 121 25.23 26.07 11.08
CA ALA A 121 26.67 25.97 10.95
C ALA A 121 27.36 27.32 10.68
N LEU A 122 26.69 28.22 9.95
CA LEU A 122 27.23 29.56 9.63
C LEU A 122 26.68 30.65 10.57
N SER A 123 25.71 30.37 11.45
CA SER A 123 25.22 31.39 12.37
C SER A 123 26.19 31.60 13.54
N PRO A 124 26.67 32.84 13.78
CA PRO A 124 27.47 33.17 14.97
C PRO A 124 26.64 33.15 16.27
N ALA A 125 25.33 32.92 16.16
CA ALA A 125 24.43 32.73 17.29
C ALA A 125 24.64 31.37 17.98
N ALA A 126 25.04 30.33 17.24
CA ALA A 126 25.34 29.02 17.80
C ALA A 126 26.54 29.07 18.75
N GLU A 127 27.61 29.80 18.39
CA GLU A 127 28.79 29.98 19.23
C GLU A 127 28.46 30.71 20.55
N LYS A 128 27.58 31.73 20.50
CA LYS A 128 27.16 32.47 21.70
C LYS A 128 26.31 31.64 22.65
N ILE A 129 25.43 30.78 22.13
CA ILE A 129 24.58 29.92 22.98
C ILE A 129 25.41 28.79 23.61
N VAL A 130 26.35 28.21 22.86
CA VAL A 130 27.26 27.17 23.38
C VAL A 130 28.21 27.74 24.43
N ALA A 131 28.71 28.97 24.27
CA ALA A 131 29.59 29.61 25.24
C ALA A 131 28.88 29.98 26.56
N GLU A 132 27.59 30.35 26.51
CA GLU A 132 26.83 30.79 27.69
C GLU A 132 26.21 29.61 28.47
N VAL A 133 25.92 28.47 27.82
CA VAL A 133 25.09 27.39 28.40
C VAL A 133 25.86 26.07 28.63
N ALA A 134 27.08 25.90 28.14
CA ALA A 134 27.81 24.64 28.29
C ALA A 134 28.55 24.49 29.65
N PRO A 135 28.14 23.59 30.56
CA PRO A 135 29.02 23.09 31.62
C PRO A 135 30.14 22.19 31.02
N PRO A 136 31.27 21.95 31.73
CA PRO A 136 32.35 21.12 31.21
C PRO A 136 31.84 19.73 30.86
N ALA A 137 32.18 19.28 29.65
CA ALA A 137 31.64 18.08 29.03
C ALA A 137 31.82 16.83 29.91
N LYS A 138 30.70 16.31 30.43
CA LYS A 138 30.51 14.87 30.59
C LYS A 138 29.75 14.42 29.37
N GLU A 139 30.39 13.58 28.56
CA GLU A 139 29.74 12.86 27.47
C GLU A 139 28.53 12.09 28.01
N ALA A 140 27.34 12.56 27.69
CA ALA A 140 26.12 11.77 27.75
C ALA A 140 25.99 11.07 26.39
N PRO A 141 25.99 9.73 26.32
CA PRO A 141 25.81 9.06 25.05
C PRO A 141 24.37 9.25 24.57
N HIS A 142 24.24 9.80 23.37
CA HIS A 142 23.04 9.73 22.55
C HIS A 142 22.67 8.27 22.26
N GLY A 143 21.39 7.93 22.43
CA GLY A 143 20.79 6.70 21.89
C GLY A 143 20.59 5.59 22.92
N GLU A 144 19.58 5.75 23.79
CA GLU A 144 18.96 4.58 24.41
C GLU A 144 18.19 3.82 23.32
N ALA A 145 18.90 2.87 22.70
CA ALA A 145 18.29 1.60 22.37
C ALA A 145 17.46 1.17 23.58
N SER A 146 16.16 0.99 23.39
CA SER A 146 15.29 0.40 24.40
C SER A 146 15.98 -0.88 24.89
N ALA A 147 16.36 -0.89 26.16
CA ALA A 147 17.06 -2.00 26.79
C ALA A 147 16.40 -3.31 26.35
N GLN A 148 17.18 -4.16 25.68
CA GLN A 148 16.78 -5.54 25.42
C GLN A 148 16.35 -6.15 26.75
N PRO A 149 15.13 -6.72 26.85
CA PRO A 149 14.72 -7.37 28.06
C PRO A 149 15.74 -8.44 28.41
N ALA A 150 16.23 -8.39 29.65
CA ALA A 150 17.28 -9.27 30.13
C ALA A 150 16.94 -10.74 29.83
N GLY A 151 17.80 -11.41 29.07
CA GLY A 151 17.67 -12.84 28.76
C GLY A 151 17.14 -13.18 27.36
N VAL A 152 16.93 -12.21 26.47
CA VAL A 152 16.58 -12.50 25.06
C VAL A 152 17.81 -12.38 24.15
N ASP A 153 18.12 -13.43 23.40
CA ASP A 153 19.20 -13.43 22.41
C ASP A 153 18.98 -12.37 21.32
N SER A 154 19.99 -11.53 21.09
CA SER A 154 19.95 -10.46 20.10
C SER A 154 19.77 -10.99 18.68
N ALA A 155 20.38 -12.14 18.35
CA ALA A 155 20.23 -12.75 17.02
C ALA A 155 18.79 -13.23 16.79
N LEU A 156 18.17 -13.81 17.82
CA LEU A 156 16.77 -14.21 17.79
C LEU A 156 15.82 -13.01 17.63
N MET A 157 16.11 -11.89 18.30
CA MET A 157 15.36 -10.64 18.15
C MET A 157 15.48 -10.05 16.74
N GLU A 158 16.68 -10.06 16.15
CA GLU A 158 16.91 -9.56 14.79
C GLU A 158 16.17 -10.43 13.75
N LYS A 159 16.26 -11.75 13.87
CA LYS A 159 15.49 -12.69 13.04
C LYS A 159 13.98 -12.48 13.18
N GLY A 160 13.50 -12.36 14.42
CA GLY A 160 12.09 -12.11 14.72
C GLY A 160 11.58 -10.79 14.16
N LYS A 161 12.41 -9.73 14.21
CA LYS A 161 12.11 -8.43 13.60
C LYS A 161 11.97 -8.54 12.09
N ALA A 162 12.91 -9.19 11.41
CA ALA A 162 12.85 -9.36 9.95
C ALA A 162 11.59 -10.12 9.51
N ILE A 163 11.22 -11.18 10.24
CA ILE A 163 9.99 -11.94 9.98
C ILE A 163 8.75 -11.06 10.20
N TYR A 164 8.74 -10.26 11.27
CA TYR A 164 7.64 -9.35 11.58
C TYR A 164 7.43 -8.30 10.48
N GLU A 165 8.51 -7.65 10.04
CA GLU A 165 8.45 -6.64 8.98
C GLU A 165 7.93 -7.21 7.66
N ALA A 166 8.36 -8.43 7.31
CA ALA A 166 7.96 -9.08 6.06
C ALA A 166 6.52 -9.62 6.08
N ASN A 167 6.01 -10.10 7.23
CA ASN A 167 4.78 -10.91 7.26
C ASN A 167 3.67 -10.35 8.16
N CYS A 168 3.98 -9.45 9.09
CA CYS A 168 3.05 -9.02 10.14
C CYS A 168 2.75 -7.52 10.09
N ALA A 169 3.75 -6.70 9.74
CA ALA A 169 3.66 -5.24 9.80
C ALA A 169 2.59 -4.65 8.88
N ALA A 170 2.26 -5.32 7.77
CA ALA A 170 1.20 -4.86 6.86
C ALA A 170 -0.18 -4.77 7.53
N CYS A 171 -0.45 -5.63 8.52
CA CYS A 171 -1.73 -5.65 9.26
C CYS A 171 -1.59 -5.08 10.67
N HIS A 172 -0.52 -5.44 11.39
CA HIS A 172 -0.32 -5.01 12.78
C HIS A 172 0.44 -3.68 12.92
N GLY A 173 0.90 -3.10 11.80
CA GLY A 173 1.66 -1.85 11.76
C GLY A 173 3.12 -2.02 12.17
N ALA A 174 3.98 -1.10 11.72
CA ALA A 174 5.42 -1.14 12.00
C ALA A 174 5.75 -1.10 13.52
N ASN A 175 4.89 -0.45 14.31
CA ASN A 175 5.05 -0.31 15.76
C ASN A 175 4.03 -1.16 16.55
N GLY A 176 3.41 -2.15 15.90
CA GLY A 176 2.41 -3.02 16.56
C GLY A 176 1.12 -2.29 16.95
N GLN A 177 0.83 -1.12 16.39
CA GLN A 177 -0.33 -0.31 16.76
C GLN A 177 -1.67 -0.89 16.28
N GLY A 178 -1.67 -1.75 15.25
CA GLY A 178 -2.88 -2.29 14.63
C GLY A 178 -3.84 -1.21 14.12
N MET A 179 -5.10 -1.60 13.92
CA MET A 179 -6.23 -0.73 13.56
C MET A 179 -7.50 -1.23 14.27
N PRO A 180 -7.67 -0.97 15.58
CA PRO A 180 -8.85 -1.43 16.32
C PRO A 180 -10.16 -0.85 15.76
N PRO A 181 -11.27 -1.61 15.73
CA PRO A 181 -11.42 -2.99 16.22
C PRO A 181 -11.04 -4.08 15.20
N VAL A 182 -10.66 -3.70 13.97
CA VAL A 182 -10.48 -4.62 12.83
C VAL A 182 -9.17 -5.42 12.95
N MET A 183 -8.08 -4.75 13.31
CA MET A 183 -6.77 -5.37 13.54
C MET A 183 -6.30 -5.02 14.95
N PRO A 184 -6.15 -6.00 15.86
CA PRO A 184 -5.80 -5.72 17.24
C PRO A 184 -4.37 -5.16 17.34
N ALA A 185 -4.20 -4.20 18.25
CA ALA A 185 -2.88 -3.72 18.63
C ALA A 185 -2.09 -4.84 19.33
N LEU A 186 -0.81 -4.96 18.97
CA LEU A 186 0.19 -5.78 19.67
C LEU A 186 0.93 -4.95 20.72
N ALA A 187 1.08 -3.64 20.49
CA ALA A 187 1.67 -2.71 21.45
C ALA A 187 0.86 -2.69 22.75
N GLY A 188 1.53 -2.95 23.88
CA GLY A 188 0.92 -2.97 25.21
C GLY A 188 -0.16 -4.04 25.43
N ASN A 189 -0.28 -5.03 24.54
CA ASN A 189 -1.34 -6.04 24.63
C ASN A 189 -0.98 -7.13 25.65
N ALA A 190 -1.67 -7.11 26.80
CA ALA A 190 -1.42 -8.06 27.89
C ALA A 190 -1.66 -9.54 27.52
N ASN A 191 -2.47 -9.82 26.48
CA ASN A 191 -2.70 -11.19 26.02
C ASN A 191 -1.42 -11.84 25.47
N LEU A 192 -0.44 -11.04 25.05
CA LEU A 192 0.84 -11.52 24.54
C LEU A 192 1.70 -12.19 25.63
N LYS A 193 1.28 -12.18 26.90
CA LYS A 193 1.87 -13.02 27.96
C LYS A 193 1.73 -14.51 27.68
N ASP A 194 0.66 -14.93 27.01
CA ASP A 194 0.44 -16.34 26.66
C ASP A 194 1.20 -16.70 25.38
N ALA A 195 2.35 -17.35 25.58
CA ALA A 195 3.25 -17.80 24.51
C ALA A 195 2.59 -18.83 23.59
N ALA A 196 1.82 -19.77 24.16
CA ALA A 196 1.17 -20.84 23.40
C ALA A 196 0.06 -20.27 22.51
N MET A 197 -0.67 -19.27 23.01
CA MET A 197 -1.68 -18.56 22.23
C MET A 197 -1.05 -17.86 21.01
N ILE A 198 0.08 -17.16 21.19
CA ILE A 198 0.76 -16.49 20.07
C ILE A 198 1.18 -17.51 19.01
N LEU A 199 1.85 -18.58 19.41
CA LEU A 199 2.30 -19.62 18.47
C LEU A 199 1.13 -20.24 17.70
N ASN A 200 0.02 -20.55 18.40
CA ASN A 200 -1.15 -21.11 17.78
C ASN A 200 -1.80 -20.13 16.79
N VAL A 201 -1.94 -18.85 17.17
CA VAL A 201 -2.56 -17.83 16.30
C VAL A 201 -1.69 -17.54 15.08
N VAL A 202 -0.37 -17.47 15.23
CA VAL A 202 0.55 -17.25 14.10
C VAL A 202 0.55 -18.46 13.16
N LYS A 203 0.57 -19.68 13.71
CA LYS A 203 0.65 -20.92 12.92
C LYS A 203 -0.68 -21.28 12.24
N ASN A 204 -1.80 -21.10 12.94
CA ASN A 204 -3.11 -21.60 12.50
C ASN A 204 -4.11 -20.49 12.15
N GLY A 205 -3.78 -19.23 12.40
CA GLY A 205 -4.70 -18.11 12.23
C GLY A 205 -5.76 -18.05 13.33
N ARG A 206 -6.55 -16.96 13.34
CA ARG A 206 -7.72 -16.81 14.22
C ARG A 206 -8.66 -15.72 13.70
N GLY A 207 -9.91 -16.08 13.46
CA GLY A 207 -10.90 -15.15 12.90
C GLY A 207 -10.44 -14.63 11.53
N ALA A 208 -10.33 -13.31 11.38
CA ALA A 208 -9.83 -12.67 10.17
C ALA A 208 -8.30 -12.76 9.98
N MET A 209 -7.53 -13.13 11.02
CA MET A 209 -6.08 -13.29 10.89
C MET A 209 -5.75 -14.62 10.19
N PRO A 210 -5.12 -14.61 9.00
CA PRO A 210 -4.75 -15.84 8.30
C PRO A 210 -3.60 -16.57 9.00
N ALA A 211 -3.38 -17.82 8.63
CA ALA A 211 -2.31 -18.68 9.13
C ALA A 211 -0.93 -18.30 8.52
N VAL A 212 -0.47 -17.07 8.78
CA VAL A 212 0.76 -16.49 8.18
C VAL A 212 2.02 -17.31 8.48
N GLY A 213 2.06 -18.01 9.60
CA GLY A 213 3.18 -18.84 10.02
C GLY A 213 3.02 -20.33 9.70
N ALA A 214 2.05 -20.72 8.85
CA ALA A 214 1.84 -22.14 8.52
C ALA A 214 3.08 -22.80 7.89
N GLY A 215 3.88 -22.02 7.13
CA GLY A 215 5.12 -22.48 6.51
C GLY A 215 6.39 -22.20 7.31
N PHE A 216 6.28 -21.59 8.50
CA PHE A 216 7.45 -21.25 9.30
C PHE A 216 8.01 -22.47 10.02
N THR A 217 9.33 -22.54 10.09
CA THR A 217 10.05 -23.45 10.98
C THR A 217 9.76 -23.13 12.45
N GLU A 218 10.00 -24.08 13.34
CA GLU A 218 9.83 -23.84 14.79
C GLU A 218 10.71 -22.68 15.29
N GLU A 219 11.91 -22.55 14.74
CA GLU A 219 12.83 -21.47 15.08
C GLU A 219 12.30 -20.11 14.63
N GLU A 220 11.72 -20.01 13.43
CA GLU A 220 11.10 -18.77 12.92
C GLU A 220 9.86 -18.38 13.74
N LEU A 221 9.03 -19.36 14.11
CA LEU A 221 7.89 -19.13 15.00
C LEU A 221 8.34 -18.63 16.38
N LYS A 222 9.38 -19.25 16.96
CA LYS A 222 9.97 -18.79 18.23
C LYS A 222 10.57 -17.40 18.11
N ALA A 223 11.25 -17.09 17.01
CA ALA A 223 11.87 -15.79 16.77
C ALA A 223 10.83 -14.68 16.69
N VAL A 224 9.80 -14.82 15.83
CA VAL A 224 8.77 -13.79 15.66
C VAL A 224 7.92 -13.62 16.92
N ALA A 225 7.57 -14.71 17.61
CA ALA A 225 6.84 -14.63 18.86
C ALA A 225 7.65 -13.96 19.97
N THR A 226 8.95 -14.26 20.05
CA THR A 226 9.87 -13.60 20.99
C THR A 226 9.96 -12.10 20.70
N TYR A 227 10.09 -11.71 19.43
CA TYR A 227 10.14 -10.31 19.03
C TYR A 227 8.87 -9.55 19.42
N ILE A 228 7.67 -10.08 19.10
CA ILE A 228 6.38 -9.44 19.43
C ILE A 228 6.21 -9.24 20.94
N ARG A 229 6.64 -10.23 21.75
CA ARG A 229 6.55 -10.23 23.21
C ARG A 229 7.49 -9.24 23.90
N ASN A 230 8.51 -8.76 23.20
CA ASN A 230 9.60 -7.96 23.75
C ASN A 230 9.83 -6.65 22.97
N SER A 231 8.87 -6.29 22.12
CA SER A 231 8.85 -5.05 21.32
C SER A 231 7.59 -4.25 21.63
N PHE A 232 7.52 -3.02 21.13
CA PHE A 232 6.30 -2.19 21.22
C PHE A 232 5.86 -1.88 22.67
N GLY A 233 6.82 -1.77 23.59
CA GLY A 233 6.57 -1.58 25.02
C GLY A 233 6.24 -2.88 25.78
N ASN A 234 6.28 -4.03 25.11
CA ASN A 234 6.11 -5.34 25.76
C ASN A 234 7.45 -5.85 26.32
N SER A 235 7.39 -6.60 27.42
CA SER A 235 8.56 -7.23 28.05
C SER A 235 8.12 -8.51 28.76
N PHE A 236 7.77 -9.53 27.98
CA PHE A 236 7.27 -10.81 28.49
C PHE A 236 8.33 -11.93 28.47
N GLY A 237 9.58 -11.60 28.14
CA GLY A 237 10.70 -12.55 28.11
C GLY A 237 10.72 -13.45 26.88
N PRO A 238 11.79 -14.24 26.71
CA PRO A 238 11.99 -15.09 25.54
C PRO A 238 10.97 -16.23 25.48
N MET A 239 10.74 -16.75 24.27
CA MET A 239 10.05 -18.02 24.08
C MET A 239 10.98 -19.17 24.48
N GLN A 240 10.51 -20.05 25.36
CA GLN A 240 11.23 -21.28 25.76
C GLN A 240 10.98 -22.39 24.73
#